data_AF-A0A928WWN3-F1
#
_entry.id   AF-A0A928WWN3-F1
#
_cell.length_a   1.000
_cell.length_b   1.000
_cell.length_c   1.000
_cell.angle_alpha   90.00
_cell.angle_beta   90.00
_cell.angle_gamma   90.00
#
_symmetry.space_group_name_H-M   'P 1'
#
loop_
_entity.id
_entity.type
_entity.pdbx_description
1 polymer ?
#
loop_
_entity_poly.entity_id
_entity_poly.type
_entity_poly.pdbx_seq_one_letter_code
_entity_poly.pdbx_strand_id
1 'polypeptide(L)'
;MVLHYDPKQCLPSSAELPDSDDTPVDNELQNLIPNLLEAILALAWKDRSDWFFGVDMGVYFAPAQPPIVPDGFLSVGVERFVGESGRLSYVFWEEDNVPPLLTLEVVSKTYGGEYERKKLTYAELGVRYYAIYVPDQRNYRKRDSLEVYRLVDGVYQLLEGNPVAIPEIGLSLGRERGIYLGREREWLYWYDESGKRLPSPEEKVERLVEKLRELGIDPETV
;
A
#
# COMPACT_ATOMS: atom_id res chain seq x y z
N MET A 1 -17.92 9.30 -6.00
CA MET A 1 -18.85 8.87 -7.06
C MET A 1 -18.88 7.35 -7.01
N VAL A 2 -20.05 6.70 -6.95
CA VAL A 2 -20.08 5.22 -7.04
C VAL A 2 -19.99 4.87 -8.52
N LEU A 3 -18.92 4.19 -8.93
CA LEU A 3 -18.78 3.71 -10.31
C LEU A 3 -19.75 2.55 -10.50
N HIS A 4 -20.68 2.71 -11.45
CA HIS A 4 -21.63 1.67 -11.82
C HIS A 4 -21.29 1.18 -13.23
N TYR A 5 -20.86 -0.06 -13.33
CA TYR A 5 -20.60 -0.73 -14.60
C TYR A 5 -21.83 -1.55 -14.97
N ASP A 6 -22.27 -1.45 -16.23
CA ASP A 6 -23.39 -2.25 -16.73
C ASP A 6 -22.88 -3.67 -17.06
N PRO A 7 -23.38 -4.73 -16.40
CA PRO A 7 -22.96 -6.10 -16.67
C PRO A 7 -23.21 -6.57 -18.11
N LYS A 8 -24.03 -5.84 -18.88
CA LYS A 8 -24.31 -6.11 -20.30
C LYS A 8 -23.27 -5.52 -21.24
N GLN A 9 -22.37 -4.67 -20.75
CA GLN A 9 -21.27 -4.16 -21.55
C GLN A 9 -20.16 -5.21 -21.63
N CYS A 10 -19.65 -5.47 -22.83
CA CYS A 10 -18.42 -6.25 -23.01
C CYS A 10 -17.23 -5.37 -22.61
N LEU A 11 -16.88 -5.38 -21.32
CA LEU A 11 -15.72 -4.69 -20.79
C LEU A 11 -14.46 -5.55 -21.00
N PRO A 12 -13.29 -4.93 -21.27
CA PRO A 12 -12.05 -5.67 -21.40
C PRO A 12 -11.68 -6.33 -20.07
N SER A 13 -11.16 -7.55 -20.13
CA SER A 13 -10.56 -8.22 -18.97
C SER A 13 -9.15 -7.68 -18.68
N SER A 14 -8.59 -8.00 -17.51
CA SER A 14 -7.19 -7.66 -17.21
C SER A 14 -6.19 -8.22 -18.24
N ALA A 15 -6.54 -9.33 -18.92
CA ALA A 15 -5.71 -9.94 -19.96
C ALA A 15 -5.71 -9.16 -21.29
N GLU A 16 -6.67 -8.27 -21.49
CA GLU A 16 -6.79 -7.43 -22.69
C GLU A 16 -6.28 -6.00 -22.46
N LEU A 17 -5.88 -5.67 -21.23
CA LEU A 17 -5.37 -4.37 -20.82
C LEU A 17 -3.83 -4.39 -20.73
N PRO A 18 -3.15 -3.25 -20.97
CA PRO A 18 -1.72 -3.13 -20.71
C PRO A 18 -1.39 -3.44 -19.24
N ASP A 19 -0.38 -4.26 -19.01
CA ASP A 19 0.10 -4.66 -17.68
C ASP A 19 1.49 -4.09 -17.33
N SER A 20 2.08 -3.32 -18.23
CA SER A 20 3.34 -2.59 -18.03
C SER A 20 3.20 -1.16 -18.54
N ASP A 21 3.79 -0.20 -17.82
CA ASP A 21 4.11 1.09 -18.39
C ASP A 21 5.54 1.03 -18.99
N ASP A 22 5.73 1.55 -20.21
CA ASP A 22 7.02 1.55 -20.88
C ASP A 22 7.90 2.74 -20.42
N THR A 23 7.78 3.19 -19.16
CA THR A 23 8.48 4.39 -18.66
C THR A 23 9.69 4.04 -17.77
N PRO A 24 10.73 4.89 -17.70
CA PRO A 24 11.94 4.56 -16.95
C PRO A 24 11.67 4.48 -15.43
N VAL A 25 11.78 3.23 -14.96
CA VAL A 25 11.80 2.66 -13.60
C VAL A 25 11.86 3.57 -12.38
N ASP A 26 11.03 3.17 -11.42
CA ASP A 26 11.04 3.53 -10.01
C ASP A 26 12.42 3.56 -9.36
N ASN A 27 12.57 4.44 -8.39
CA ASN A 27 13.74 4.43 -7.53
C ASN A 27 13.65 3.33 -6.45
N GLU A 28 14.79 2.92 -5.90
CA GLU A 28 14.90 1.85 -4.91
C GLU A 28 13.86 1.95 -3.76
N LEU A 29 13.53 3.15 -3.28
CA LEU A 29 12.59 3.30 -2.16
C LEU A 29 11.11 3.18 -2.57
N GLN A 30 10.75 3.53 -3.81
CA GLN A 30 9.42 3.27 -4.36
C GLN A 30 9.16 1.76 -4.42
N ASN A 31 10.19 0.94 -4.62
CA ASN A 31 10.07 -0.50 -4.52
C ASN A 31 10.06 -1.01 -3.06
N LEU A 32 11.06 -0.63 -2.25
CA LEU A 32 11.26 -1.25 -0.93
C LEU A 32 10.18 -0.94 0.10
N ILE A 33 9.62 0.27 0.07
CA ILE A 33 8.64 0.72 1.07
C ILE A 33 7.29 -0.02 0.97
N PRO A 34 6.61 -0.05 -0.20
CA PRO A 34 5.36 -0.79 -0.32
C PRO A 34 5.55 -2.29 -0.11
N ASN A 35 6.66 -2.88 -0.61
CA ASN A 35 6.97 -4.29 -0.37
C ASN A 35 7.16 -4.62 1.13
N LEU A 36 7.80 -3.72 1.90
CA LEU A 36 7.90 -3.88 3.36
C LEU A 36 6.52 -3.87 4.03
N LEU A 37 5.64 -2.94 3.64
CA LEU A 37 4.28 -2.85 4.17
C LEU A 37 3.46 -4.10 3.83
N GLU A 38 3.55 -4.59 2.59
CA GLU A 38 2.92 -5.84 2.16
C GLU A 38 3.40 -7.02 3.03
N ALA A 39 4.71 -7.17 3.20
CA ALA A 39 5.28 -8.28 3.95
C ALA A 39 4.87 -8.27 5.45
N ILE A 40 4.84 -7.09 6.09
CA ILE A 40 4.34 -6.93 7.46
C ILE A 40 2.85 -7.31 7.51
N LEU A 41 2.05 -6.83 6.55
CA LEU A 41 0.62 -7.09 6.51
C LEU A 41 0.33 -8.59 6.30
N ALA A 42 1.07 -9.24 5.41
CA ALA A 42 0.98 -10.67 5.15
C ALA A 42 1.25 -11.52 6.41
N LEU A 43 2.14 -11.07 7.29
CA LEU A 43 2.39 -11.72 8.58
C LEU A 43 1.28 -11.44 9.60
N ALA A 44 0.76 -10.22 9.64
CA ALA A 44 -0.29 -9.79 10.56
C ALA A 44 -1.64 -10.45 10.22
N TRP A 45 -1.93 -10.58 8.93
CA TRP A 45 -3.17 -11.09 8.37
C TRP A 45 -2.99 -12.44 7.69
N LYS A 46 -2.08 -13.27 8.22
CA LYS A 46 -1.76 -14.59 7.65
C LYS A 46 -2.99 -15.50 7.47
N ASP A 47 -3.99 -15.35 8.33
CA ASP A 47 -5.21 -16.18 8.34
C ASP A 47 -6.40 -15.50 7.61
N ARG A 48 -6.19 -14.32 7.00
CA ARG A 48 -7.19 -13.59 6.21
C ARG A 48 -6.96 -13.78 4.71
N SER A 49 -8.07 -13.94 3.98
CA SER A 49 -8.11 -14.09 2.52
C SER A 49 -8.91 -12.99 1.81
N ASP A 50 -9.45 -12.02 2.55
CA ASP A 50 -10.35 -10.97 2.11
C ASP A 50 -9.64 -9.61 1.91
N TRP A 51 -8.42 -9.62 1.38
CA TRP A 51 -7.65 -8.41 1.12
C TRP A 51 -6.61 -8.63 0.03
N PHE A 52 -6.24 -7.58 -0.69
CA PHE A 52 -5.17 -7.58 -1.67
C PHE A 52 -4.31 -6.32 -1.49
N PHE A 53 -2.99 -6.48 -1.55
CA PHE A 53 -2.06 -5.35 -1.58
C PHE A 53 -1.30 -5.40 -2.90
N GLY A 54 -1.45 -4.36 -3.72
CA GLY A 54 -0.75 -4.23 -4.99
C GLY A 54 0.43 -3.27 -4.85
N VAL A 55 1.50 -3.54 -5.60
CA VAL A 55 2.72 -2.72 -5.69
C VAL A 55 2.98 -2.49 -7.17
N ASP A 56 3.17 -1.24 -7.58
CA ASP A 56 3.42 -0.86 -8.97
C ASP A 56 2.48 -1.56 -9.97
N MET A 57 1.18 -1.53 -9.66
CA MET A 57 0.16 -2.25 -10.41
C MET A 57 -0.92 -1.30 -10.91
N GLY A 58 -1.28 -1.45 -12.19
CA GLY A 58 -2.34 -0.69 -12.84
C GLY A 58 -3.70 -0.91 -12.18
N VAL A 59 -4.33 0.18 -11.76
CA VAL A 59 -5.69 0.22 -11.24
C VAL A 59 -6.61 0.81 -12.32
N TYR A 60 -7.45 -0.05 -12.89
CA TYR A 60 -8.40 0.31 -13.95
C TYR A 60 -9.78 0.56 -13.39
N PHE A 61 -10.27 1.77 -13.64
CA PHE A 61 -11.60 2.22 -13.21
C PHE A 61 -12.48 2.67 -14.39
N ALA A 62 -11.94 2.82 -15.58
CA ALA A 62 -12.73 3.04 -16.78
C ALA A 62 -12.03 2.41 -18.00
N PRO A 63 -12.72 1.62 -18.84
CA PRO A 63 -12.10 0.87 -19.94
C PRO A 63 -11.31 1.71 -20.95
N ALA A 64 -11.77 2.93 -21.20
CA ALA A 64 -11.19 3.83 -22.20
C ALA A 64 -10.22 4.87 -21.60
N GLN A 65 -9.97 4.80 -20.28
CA GLN A 65 -9.03 5.69 -19.62
C GLN A 65 -7.75 4.93 -19.27
N PRO A 66 -6.58 5.61 -19.29
CA PRO A 66 -5.35 5.03 -18.75
C PRO A 66 -5.54 4.60 -17.29
N PRO A 67 -4.86 3.53 -16.85
CA PRO A 67 -4.86 3.19 -15.45
C PRO A 67 -4.15 4.27 -14.63
N ILE A 68 -4.47 4.30 -13.35
CA ILE A 68 -3.58 4.89 -12.34
C ILE A 68 -2.67 3.80 -11.80
N VAL A 69 -1.41 4.13 -11.57
CA VAL A 69 -0.40 3.20 -11.03
C VAL A 69 0.12 3.79 -9.72
N PRO A 70 -0.39 3.32 -8.57
CA PRO A 70 0.14 3.70 -7.25
C PRO A 70 1.43 2.93 -6.95
N ASP A 71 2.38 3.54 -6.22
CA ASP A 71 3.54 2.82 -5.70
C ASP A 71 3.10 1.65 -4.78
N GLY A 72 1.98 1.82 -4.06
CA GLY A 72 1.28 0.69 -3.43
C GLY A 72 -0.17 1.01 -3.09
N PHE A 73 -1.01 -0.02 -2.95
CA PHE A 73 -2.38 0.15 -2.49
C PHE A 73 -2.91 -1.08 -1.76
N LEU A 74 -3.90 -0.88 -0.90
CA LEU A 74 -4.59 -1.92 -0.15
C LEU A 74 -6.09 -1.89 -0.46
N SER A 75 -6.62 -3.03 -0.90
CA SER A 75 -8.05 -3.30 -1.02
C SER A 75 -8.49 -4.34 0.00
N VAL A 76 -9.68 -4.16 0.58
CA VAL A 76 -10.27 -5.07 1.58
C VAL A 76 -11.67 -5.47 1.11
N GLY A 77 -12.04 -6.73 1.30
CA GLY A 77 -13.26 -7.33 0.78
C GLY A 77 -13.10 -7.98 -0.61
N VAL A 78 -11.86 -8.12 -1.09
CA VAL A 78 -11.51 -8.80 -2.36
C VAL A 78 -10.68 -10.05 -2.09
N GLU A 79 -10.65 -11.00 -3.02
CA GLU A 79 -9.86 -12.23 -2.84
C GLU A 79 -8.35 -11.94 -2.81
N ARG A 80 -7.64 -12.50 -1.84
CA ARG A 80 -6.19 -12.30 -1.73
C ARG A 80 -5.41 -12.90 -2.91
N PHE A 81 -5.83 -14.06 -3.38
CA PHE A 81 -5.18 -14.79 -4.47
C PHE A 81 -6.23 -15.16 -5.52
N VAL A 82 -5.96 -14.81 -6.78
CA VAL A 82 -6.83 -15.13 -7.92
C VAL A 82 -6.08 -16.10 -8.82
N GLY A 83 -6.54 -17.36 -8.82
CA GLY A 83 -5.88 -18.45 -9.56
C GLY A 83 -4.40 -18.64 -9.18
N GLU A 84 -3.67 -19.38 -10.02
CA GLU A 84 -2.23 -19.57 -9.84
C GLU A 84 -1.40 -18.43 -10.44
N SER A 85 -1.97 -17.70 -11.40
CA SER A 85 -1.28 -16.63 -12.13
C SER A 85 -1.37 -15.26 -11.45
N GLY A 86 -2.24 -15.10 -10.45
CA GLY A 86 -2.46 -13.82 -9.78
C GLY A 86 -3.14 -12.78 -10.68
N ARG A 87 -3.04 -11.52 -10.26
CA ARG A 87 -3.62 -10.37 -10.97
C ARG A 87 -2.61 -9.75 -11.92
N LEU A 88 -3.01 -9.52 -13.17
CA LEU A 88 -2.25 -8.70 -14.12
C LEU A 88 -2.46 -7.20 -13.86
N SER A 89 -3.64 -6.84 -13.36
CA SER A 89 -4.03 -5.49 -13.00
C SER A 89 -5.17 -5.55 -11.99
N TYR A 90 -5.43 -4.45 -11.29
CA TYR A 90 -6.59 -4.32 -10.43
C TYR A 90 -7.71 -3.64 -11.18
N VAL A 91 -8.71 -4.42 -11.58
CA VAL A 91 -9.77 -3.97 -12.49
C VAL A 91 -11.09 -3.87 -11.71
N PHE A 92 -11.65 -2.67 -11.58
CA PHE A 92 -12.82 -2.43 -10.73
C PHE A 92 -14.01 -3.35 -11.07
N TRP A 93 -14.29 -3.57 -12.35
CA TRP A 93 -15.41 -4.43 -12.77
C TRP A 93 -15.13 -5.94 -12.66
N GLU A 94 -13.88 -6.35 -12.43
CA GLU A 94 -13.53 -7.73 -12.06
C GLU A 94 -13.54 -7.91 -10.52
N GLU A 95 -13.43 -6.81 -9.76
CA GLU A 95 -13.34 -6.78 -8.30
C GLU A 95 -14.63 -6.25 -7.63
N ASP A 96 -15.80 -6.52 -8.22
CA ASP A 96 -17.12 -6.10 -7.71
C ASP A 96 -17.25 -4.60 -7.39
N ASN A 97 -16.47 -3.77 -8.09
CA ASN A 97 -16.39 -2.32 -7.92
C ASN A 97 -15.87 -1.88 -6.56
N VAL A 98 -15.07 -2.73 -5.90
CA VAL A 98 -14.41 -2.41 -4.64
C VAL A 98 -13.20 -1.51 -4.92
N PRO A 99 -13.23 -0.22 -4.52
CA PRO A 99 -12.07 0.65 -4.68
C PRO A 99 -10.97 0.27 -3.66
N PRO A 100 -9.70 0.58 -3.95
CA PRO A 100 -8.66 0.57 -2.93
C PRO A 100 -9.09 1.37 -1.69
N LEU A 101 -8.93 0.78 -0.51
CA LEU A 101 -9.15 1.46 0.76
C LEU A 101 -8.07 2.52 0.99
N LEU A 102 -6.82 2.16 0.71
CA LEU A 102 -5.64 3.00 0.88
C LEU A 102 -4.79 2.97 -0.39
N THR A 103 -4.30 4.13 -0.84
CA THR A 103 -3.21 4.23 -1.81
C THR A 103 -2.00 4.92 -1.17
N LEU A 104 -0.80 4.55 -1.62
CA LEU A 104 0.50 5.04 -1.17
C LEU A 104 1.30 5.55 -2.36
N GLU A 105 1.89 6.73 -2.20
CA GLU A 105 2.83 7.34 -3.13
C GLU A 105 4.11 7.73 -2.38
N VAL A 106 5.25 7.28 -2.87
CA VAL A 106 6.60 7.50 -2.37
C VAL A 106 7.30 8.52 -3.27
N VAL A 107 7.24 9.79 -2.86
CA VAL A 107 7.71 10.92 -3.67
C VAL A 107 9.23 10.95 -3.75
N SER A 108 9.76 10.85 -4.98
CA SER A 108 11.18 11.01 -5.27
C SER A 108 11.57 12.49 -5.49
N LYS A 109 12.82 12.74 -5.90
CA LYS A 109 13.38 14.11 -6.11
C LYS A 109 12.55 14.97 -7.07
N THR A 110 11.78 14.38 -7.97
CA THR A 110 10.99 15.09 -8.98
C THR A 110 9.51 15.04 -8.58
N TYR A 111 8.91 16.22 -8.43
CA TYR A 111 7.49 16.36 -8.11
C TYR A 111 6.63 15.95 -9.32
N GLY A 112 5.91 14.83 -9.21
CA GLY A 112 5.10 14.24 -10.30
C GLY A 112 3.62 14.65 -10.35
N GLY A 113 3.19 15.59 -9.51
CA GLY A 113 1.78 16.02 -9.42
C GLY A 113 0.94 15.27 -8.38
N GLU A 114 1.58 14.56 -7.45
CA GLU A 114 0.97 13.80 -6.35
C GLU A 114 -0.07 14.62 -5.55
N TYR A 115 0.26 15.87 -5.24
CA TYR A 115 -0.57 16.70 -4.37
C TYR A 115 -1.74 17.39 -5.08
N GLU A 116 -1.82 17.30 -6.42
CA GLU A 116 -2.84 17.98 -7.21
C GLU A 116 -3.63 16.99 -8.04
N ARG A 117 -3.05 16.46 -9.12
CA ARG A 117 -3.77 15.62 -10.08
C ARG A 117 -4.13 14.26 -9.49
N LYS A 118 -3.15 13.54 -8.95
CA LYS A 118 -3.39 12.19 -8.40
C LYS A 118 -4.34 12.24 -7.20
N LYS A 119 -4.18 13.22 -6.32
CA LYS A 119 -5.10 13.47 -5.20
C LYS A 119 -6.56 13.64 -5.64
N LEU A 120 -6.82 14.39 -6.71
CA LEU A 120 -8.18 14.54 -7.26
C LEU A 120 -8.68 13.22 -7.86
N THR A 121 -7.85 12.54 -8.64
CA THR A 121 -8.20 11.24 -9.23
C THR A 121 -8.56 10.22 -8.15
N TYR A 122 -7.74 10.03 -7.11
CA TYR A 122 -8.05 9.10 -6.02
C TYR A 122 -9.35 9.46 -5.27
N ALA A 123 -9.64 10.75 -5.11
CA ALA A 123 -10.89 11.21 -4.50
C ALA A 123 -12.12 10.88 -5.38
N GLU A 124 -12.01 11.06 -6.70
CA GLU A 124 -13.07 10.71 -7.66
C GLU A 124 -13.38 9.21 -7.64
N LEU A 125 -12.33 8.38 -7.51
CA LEU A 125 -12.41 6.91 -7.41
C LEU A 125 -12.92 6.42 -6.05
N GLY A 126 -13.08 7.30 -5.06
CA GLY A 126 -13.57 6.94 -3.74
C GLY A 126 -12.53 6.23 -2.87
N VAL A 127 -11.24 6.35 -3.19
CA VAL A 127 -10.17 5.81 -2.34
C VAL A 127 -10.22 6.51 -0.99
N ARG A 128 -10.45 5.75 0.08
CA ARG A 128 -10.77 6.35 1.38
C ARG A 128 -9.57 7.01 2.03
N TYR A 129 -8.39 6.42 1.88
CA TYR A 129 -7.16 6.90 2.45
C TYR A 129 -6.10 7.12 1.36
N TYR A 130 -5.46 8.28 1.38
CA TYR A 130 -4.36 8.58 0.47
C TYR A 130 -3.12 8.95 1.28
N ALA A 131 -2.09 8.12 1.22
CA ALA A 131 -0.83 8.31 1.90
C ALA A 131 0.25 8.80 0.94
N ILE A 132 0.96 9.85 1.34
CA ILE A 132 2.11 10.38 0.63
C ILE A 132 3.30 10.29 1.58
N TYR A 133 4.36 9.60 1.14
CA TYR A 133 5.61 9.49 1.86
C TYR A 133 6.75 10.18 1.11
N VAL A 134 7.54 10.98 1.82
CA VAL A 134 8.68 11.74 1.29
C VAL A 134 9.94 11.28 2.01
N PRO A 135 10.72 10.34 1.43
CA PRO A 135 11.90 9.78 2.08
C PRO A 135 13.03 10.79 2.38
N ASP A 136 13.17 11.83 1.54
CA ASP A 136 14.18 12.88 1.69
C ASP A 136 13.54 14.26 1.80
N GLN A 137 13.44 14.77 3.03
CA GLN A 137 12.89 16.08 3.33
C GLN A 137 13.81 17.26 2.96
N ARG A 138 15.04 17.03 2.47
CA ARG A 138 15.98 18.13 2.14
C ARG A 138 15.39 19.13 1.15
N ASN A 139 14.54 18.65 0.24
CA ASN A 139 13.82 19.46 -0.75
C ASN A 139 12.41 19.88 -0.28
N TYR A 140 11.91 19.34 0.82
CA TYR A 140 10.51 19.47 1.30
C TYR A 140 10.42 19.95 2.75
N ARG A 141 11.25 20.94 3.12
CA ARG A 141 11.48 21.45 4.49
C ARG A 141 10.26 21.94 5.29
N LYS A 142 9.05 21.91 4.75
CA LYS A 142 7.82 22.40 5.39
C LYS A 142 6.73 21.33 5.56
N ARG A 143 7.00 20.07 5.21
CA ARG A 143 6.04 18.97 5.26
C ARG A 143 6.56 17.82 6.12
N ASP A 144 5.64 17.12 6.77
CA ASP A 144 5.96 15.85 7.40
C ASP A 144 6.39 14.83 6.35
N SER A 145 7.23 13.86 6.73
CA SER A 145 7.69 12.84 5.79
C SER A 145 6.58 11.85 5.45
N LEU A 146 5.54 11.75 6.27
CA LEU A 146 4.33 10.98 6.00
C LEU A 146 3.11 11.89 6.18
N GLU A 147 2.32 12.03 5.12
CA GLU A 147 1.02 12.67 5.16
C GLU A 147 -0.04 11.62 4.80
N VAL A 148 -1.07 11.47 5.64
CA VAL A 148 -2.18 10.56 5.37
C VAL A 148 -3.46 11.37 5.33
N TYR A 149 -4.17 11.28 4.23
CA TYR A 149 -5.43 11.97 4.01
C TYR A 149 -6.59 11.00 4.08
N ARG A 150 -7.72 11.45 4.64
CA ARG A 150 -9.00 10.73 4.61
C ARG A 150 -10.00 11.45 3.71
N LEU A 151 -10.68 10.72 2.85
CA LEU A 151 -11.74 11.24 2.00
C LEU A 151 -13.01 11.47 2.84
N VAL A 152 -13.44 12.72 2.92
CA VAL A 152 -14.67 13.15 3.62
C VAL A 152 -15.45 14.05 2.69
N ASP A 153 -16.69 13.68 2.37
CA ASP A 153 -17.57 14.42 1.45
C ASP A 153 -16.90 14.77 0.10
N GLY A 154 -16.11 13.85 -0.44
CA GLY A 154 -15.40 14.01 -1.71
C GLY A 154 -14.12 14.84 -1.64
N VAL A 155 -13.70 15.29 -0.45
CA VAL A 155 -12.48 16.08 -0.24
C VAL A 155 -11.55 15.39 0.76
N TYR A 156 -10.28 15.31 0.41
CA TYR A 156 -9.24 14.77 1.28
C TYR A 156 -8.87 15.74 2.41
N GLN A 157 -9.07 15.31 3.64
CA GLN A 157 -8.66 16.01 4.86
C GLN A 157 -7.39 15.35 5.43
N LEU A 158 -6.39 16.15 5.77
CA LEU A 158 -5.15 15.66 6.38
C LEU A 158 -5.45 15.13 7.78
N LEU A 159 -4.94 13.94 8.09
CA LEU A 159 -4.98 13.37 9.44
C LEU A 159 -3.68 13.68 10.16
N GLU A 160 -3.78 14.04 11.44
CA GLU A 160 -2.64 14.29 12.30
C GLU A 160 -2.22 13.02 13.05
N GLY A 161 -0.94 12.95 13.41
CA GLY A 161 -0.38 11.90 14.26
C GLY A 161 0.66 11.02 13.57
N ASN A 162 1.37 10.26 14.40
CA ASN A 162 2.24 9.17 13.96
C ASN A 162 2.23 8.10 15.07
N PRO A 163 1.64 6.93 14.84
CA PRO A 163 1.00 6.48 13.59
C PRO A 163 -0.38 7.14 13.35
N VAL A 164 -0.86 7.12 12.11
CA VAL A 164 -2.20 7.58 11.71
C VAL A 164 -3.16 6.40 11.65
N ALA A 165 -4.27 6.48 12.39
CA ALA A 165 -5.26 5.41 12.47
C ALA A 165 -6.06 5.21 11.18
N ILE A 166 -6.28 3.94 10.83
CA ILE A 166 -7.16 3.47 9.75
C ILE A 166 -8.18 2.49 10.38
N PRO A 167 -9.24 3.01 11.03
CA PRO A 167 -10.13 2.21 11.87
C PRO A 167 -10.80 1.04 11.14
N GLU A 168 -11.06 1.17 9.84
CA GLU A 168 -11.69 0.15 8.99
C GLU A 168 -10.92 -1.18 8.97
N ILE A 169 -9.63 -1.15 9.28
CA ILE A 169 -8.76 -2.34 9.26
C ILE A 169 -8.13 -2.64 10.62
N GLY A 170 -8.46 -1.89 11.67
CA GLY A 170 -7.87 -2.05 13.01
C GLY A 170 -6.36 -1.84 13.05
N LEU A 171 -5.81 -1.10 12.08
CA LEU A 171 -4.38 -0.80 11.98
C LEU A 171 -4.16 0.70 11.87
N SER A 172 -2.92 1.12 12.14
CA SER A 172 -2.46 2.47 11.87
C SER A 172 -1.21 2.44 10.98
N LEU A 173 -1.05 3.43 10.11
CA LEU A 173 0.13 3.60 9.27
C LEU A 173 1.05 4.64 9.91
N GLY A 174 2.30 4.30 10.14
CA GLY A 174 3.25 5.24 10.74
C GLY A 174 4.66 5.06 10.24
N ARG A 175 5.52 5.96 10.70
CA ARG A 175 6.94 6.01 10.39
C ARG A 175 7.78 5.83 11.64
N GLU A 176 8.79 4.97 11.55
CA GLU A 176 9.76 4.72 12.62
C GLU A 176 11.13 4.42 12.01
N ARG A 177 12.19 4.71 12.76
CA ARG A 177 13.55 4.35 12.36
C ARG A 177 13.79 2.88 12.68
N GLY A 178 14.17 2.11 11.68
CA GLY A 178 14.41 0.68 11.81
C GLY A 178 15.41 0.16 10.77
N ILE A 179 15.71 -1.12 10.86
CA ILE A 179 16.57 -1.84 9.92
C ILE A 179 15.68 -2.72 9.05
N TYR A 180 15.87 -2.63 7.74
CA TYR A 180 15.25 -3.54 6.76
C TYR A 180 16.28 -3.79 5.65
N LEU A 181 16.49 -5.07 5.30
CA LEU A 181 17.52 -5.48 4.34
C LEU A 181 18.92 -4.94 4.70
N GLY A 182 19.23 -4.90 6.01
CA GLY A 182 20.49 -4.39 6.54
C GLY A 182 20.67 -2.87 6.45
N ARG A 183 19.64 -2.12 6.03
CA ARG A 183 19.68 -0.66 5.92
C ARG A 183 18.90 0.03 7.03
N GLU A 184 19.59 0.81 7.85
CA GLU A 184 18.99 1.64 8.88
C GLU A 184 18.49 2.97 8.29
N ARG A 185 17.17 3.22 8.36
CA ARG A 185 16.54 4.50 8.01
C ARG A 185 15.14 4.60 8.61
N GLU A 186 14.47 5.73 8.39
CA GLU A 186 13.02 5.82 8.62
C GLU A 186 12.30 4.96 7.57
N TRP A 187 11.44 4.06 8.01
CA TRP A 187 10.59 3.22 7.16
C TRP A 187 9.12 3.42 7.55
N LEU A 188 8.22 2.94 6.69
CA LEU A 188 6.81 2.84 7.02
C LEU A 188 6.51 1.47 7.62
N TYR A 189 5.65 1.46 8.64
CA TYR A 189 5.20 0.25 9.31
C TYR A 189 3.70 0.31 9.60
N TRP A 190 3.10 -0.87 9.71
CA TRP A 190 1.80 -1.04 10.33
C TRP A 190 1.92 -1.08 11.85
N TYR A 191 0.93 -0.55 12.54
CA TYR A 191 0.79 -0.57 13.98
C TYR A 191 -0.56 -1.18 14.34
N ASP A 192 -0.60 -1.96 15.42
CA ASP A 192 -1.85 -2.51 15.94
C ASP A 192 -2.72 -1.42 16.63
N GLU A 193 -3.91 -1.81 17.07
CA GLU A 193 -4.87 -0.92 17.76
C GLU A 193 -4.33 -0.31 19.05
N SER A 194 -3.29 -0.90 19.66
CA SER A 194 -2.63 -0.37 20.85
C SER A 194 -1.54 0.67 20.52
N GLY A 195 -1.31 0.93 19.23
CA GLY A 195 -0.23 1.80 18.75
C GLY A 195 1.14 1.12 18.79
N LYS A 196 1.19 -0.22 18.87
CA LYS A 196 2.46 -0.95 18.84
C LYS A 196 2.82 -1.32 17.41
N ARG A 197 4.06 -1.00 17.02
CA ARG A 197 4.61 -1.33 15.70
C ARG A 197 4.64 -2.84 15.48
N LEU A 198 4.08 -3.26 14.35
CA LEU A 198 4.18 -4.64 13.87
C LEU A 198 5.59 -4.89 13.32
N PRO A 199 6.23 -6.02 13.68
CA PRO A 199 7.59 -6.30 13.24
C PRO A 199 7.62 -6.65 11.75
N SER A 200 8.74 -6.33 11.10
CA SER A 200 9.08 -6.89 9.79
C SER A 200 9.28 -8.41 9.88
N PRO A 201 9.28 -9.13 8.74
CA PRO A 201 9.65 -10.55 8.71
C PRO A 201 11.02 -10.83 9.33
N GLU A 202 12.01 -10.00 9.03
CA GLU A 202 13.38 -10.10 9.57
C GLU A 202 13.36 -9.98 11.10
N GLU A 203 12.72 -8.94 11.63
CA GLU A 203 12.62 -8.70 13.08
C GLU A 203 11.85 -9.84 13.78
N LYS A 204 10.85 -10.43 13.12
CA LYS A 204 10.10 -11.57 13.67
C LYS A 204 10.99 -12.81 13.77
N VAL A 205 11.83 -13.08 12.77
CA VAL A 205 12.80 -14.18 12.80
C VAL A 205 13.84 -13.94 13.89
N GLU A 206 14.42 -12.74 13.97
CA GLU A 206 15.41 -12.39 14.99
C GLU A 206 14.87 -12.62 16.41
N ARG A 207 13.66 -12.15 16.70
CA ARG A 207 13.00 -12.37 18.01
C ARG A 207 12.78 -13.85 18.32
N LEU A 208 12.46 -14.67 17.32
CA LEU A 208 12.29 -16.11 17.51
C LEU A 208 13.63 -16.79 17.77
N VAL A 209 14.68 -16.41 17.04
CA VAL A 209 16.05 -16.89 17.23
C VAL A 209 16.56 -16.55 18.64
N GLU A 210 16.36 -15.32 19.10
CA GLU A 210 16.70 -14.91 20.48
C GLU A 210 15.96 -15.77 21.51
N LYS A 211 14.65 -15.97 21.31
CA LYS A 211 13.82 -16.78 22.22
C LYS A 211 14.25 -18.25 22.24
N LEU A 212 14.66 -18.82 21.11
CA LEU A 212 15.20 -20.19 21.07
C LEU A 212 16.50 -20.29 21.86
N ARG A 213 17.40 -19.31 21.70
CA ARG A 213 18.66 -19.23 22.47
C ARG A 213 18.40 -19.10 23.97
N GLU A 214 17.43 -18.30 24.39
CA GLU A 214 17.02 -18.18 25.80
C GLU A 214 16.51 -19.52 26.38
N LEU A 215 15.88 -20.35 25.54
CA LEU A 215 15.43 -21.69 25.91
C LEU A 215 16.54 -22.75 25.83
N GLY A 216 17.77 -22.37 25.48
CA GLY A 216 18.90 -23.28 25.32
C GLY A 216 18.81 -24.17 24.07
N ILE A 217 17.98 -23.79 23.09
CA ILE A 217 17.83 -24.49 21.81
C ILE A 217 18.73 -23.80 20.79
N ASP A 218 19.52 -24.58 20.06
CA ASP A 218 20.33 -24.08 18.95
C ASP A 218 19.44 -23.80 17.72
N PRO A 219 19.24 -22.53 17.32
CA PRO A 219 18.35 -22.17 16.21
C PRO A 219 18.78 -22.75 14.86
N GLU A 220 20.05 -23.11 14.68
CA GLU A 220 20.57 -23.69 13.43
C GLU A 220 20.24 -25.18 13.28
N THR A 221 19.60 -25.77 14.30
CA THR A 221 19.31 -27.22 14.36
C THR A 221 17.81 -27.56 14.33
N VAL A 222 16.95 -26.56 14.16
CA VAL A 222 15.48 -26.67 14.17
C VAL A 222 14.89 -26.63 12.76
#